data_AF-J1YDG8-F1
#
_entry.id   AF-J1YDG8-F1
#
_cell.length_a   1.000
_cell.length_b   1.000
_cell.length_c   1.000
_cell.angle_alpha   90.00
_cell.angle_beta   90.00
_cell.angle_gamma   90.00
#
_symmetry.space_group_name_H-M   'P 1'
#
loop_
_entity.id
_entity.type
_entity.pdbx_description
1 polymer ?
#
loop_
_entity_poly.entity_id
_entity_poly.type
_entity_poly.pdbx_seq_one_letter_code
_entity_poly.pdbx_strand_id
1 'polypeptide(L)'
;MRKSWLEMQTDEEVWNKAHQFATESRNAIHNGIGEFWADTIKKYHDDPDKRLTIALDNLPLPGAFREAKIALRATIRSKRKSKQDYADELELIYRLAVIESFSIPYSKRLKMPGYNVIEHTPGGKLNSLPFNYQNTGYNKLDLTKTDIKWIVEQWGEPKRHSTLHKDYHDLWVEQEDKFSSNFDRKLKELSVLAGFAK
;
A
#
# COMPACT_ATOMS: atom_id res chain seq x y z
N MET A 1 6.69 -15.34 10.40
CA MET A 1 5.81 -14.42 9.65
C MET A 1 6.72 -13.31 9.09
N ARG A 2 6.61 -12.94 7.82
CA ARG A 2 7.38 -11.79 7.31
C ARG A 2 6.85 -10.54 8.00
N LYS A 3 7.73 -9.60 8.35
CA LYS A 3 7.32 -8.31 8.92
C LYS A 3 6.43 -7.58 7.90
N SER A 4 5.27 -7.11 8.32
CA SER A 4 4.36 -6.37 7.44
C SER A 4 4.99 -5.03 7.05
N TRP A 5 4.75 -4.55 5.83
CA TRP A 5 5.20 -3.20 5.44
C TRP A 5 4.63 -2.12 6.37
N LEU A 6 3.40 -2.31 6.88
CA LEU A 6 2.75 -1.40 7.84
C LEU A 6 3.47 -1.33 9.20
N GLU A 7 4.42 -2.23 9.47
CA GLU A 7 5.20 -2.29 10.70
C GLU A 7 6.66 -1.82 10.50
N MET A 8 7.10 -1.64 9.25
CA MET A 8 8.46 -1.23 8.91
C MET A 8 8.67 0.25 9.27
N GLN A 9 9.72 0.54 10.02
CA GLN A 9 10.01 1.85 10.60
C GLN A 9 11.20 2.56 9.95
N THR A 10 12.04 1.82 9.24
CA THR A 10 13.31 2.33 8.70
C THR A 10 13.37 2.25 7.18
N ASP A 11 14.15 3.14 6.58
CA ASP A 11 14.40 3.15 5.14
C ASP A 11 15.06 1.83 4.70
N GLU A 12 15.99 1.29 5.51
CA GLU A 12 16.68 0.02 5.22
C GLU A 12 15.70 -1.16 5.07
N GLU A 13 14.72 -1.27 5.98
CA GLU A 13 13.71 -2.34 5.92
C GLU A 13 12.91 -2.32 4.62
N VAL A 14 12.45 -1.13 4.20
CA VAL A 14 11.65 -1.01 2.98
C VAL A 14 12.48 -1.18 1.72
N TRP A 15 13.74 -0.72 1.71
CA TRP A 15 14.68 -0.98 0.61
C TRP A 15 14.99 -2.48 0.45
N ASN A 16 15.20 -3.19 1.57
CA ASN A 16 15.44 -4.63 1.55
C ASN A 16 14.19 -5.38 1.08
N LYS A 17 13.00 -4.97 1.53
CA LYS A 17 11.73 -5.55 1.07
C LYS A 17 11.52 -5.34 -0.43
N ALA A 18 11.74 -4.13 -0.95
CA ALA A 18 11.61 -3.82 -2.37
C ALA A 18 12.60 -4.64 -3.22
N HIS A 19 13.84 -4.77 -2.76
CA HIS A 19 14.85 -5.58 -3.44
C HIS A 19 14.49 -7.08 -3.43
N GLN A 20 14.04 -7.59 -2.29
CA GLN A 20 13.56 -8.97 -2.16
C GLN A 20 12.38 -9.22 -3.12
N PHE A 21 11.39 -8.33 -3.13
CA PHE A 21 10.24 -8.43 -4.03
C PHE A 21 10.66 -8.44 -5.51
N ALA A 22 11.56 -7.54 -5.91
CA ALA A 22 12.06 -7.48 -7.29
C ALA A 22 12.80 -8.78 -7.68
N THR A 23 13.57 -9.35 -6.76
CA THR A 23 14.30 -10.61 -6.98
C THR A 23 13.36 -11.81 -7.06
N GLU A 24 12.43 -11.93 -6.11
CA GLU A 24 11.40 -12.99 -6.10
C GLU A 24 10.53 -12.92 -7.35
N SER A 25 10.10 -11.72 -7.75
CA SER A 25 9.29 -11.51 -8.95
C SER A 25 10.05 -11.88 -10.22
N ARG A 26 11.32 -11.47 -10.34
CA ARG A 26 12.16 -11.85 -11.48
C ARG A 26 12.33 -13.37 -11.56
N ASN A 27 12.58 -14.02 -10.43
CA ASN A 27 12.73 -15.47 -10.37
C ASN A 27 11.46 -16.21 -10.77
N ALA A 28 10.30 -15.79 -10.26
CA ALA A 28 9.03 -16.41 -10.59
C ALA A 28 8.65 -16.21 -12.07
N ILE A 29 8.85 -15.00 -12.60
CA ILE A 29 8.42 -14.65 -13.97
C ILE A 29 9.38 -15.18 -15.03
N HIS A 30 10.70 -15.01 -14.83
CA HIS A 30 11.69 -15.28 -15.87
C HIS A 30 12.43 -16.60 -15.69
N ASN A 31 12.63 -17.03 -14.44
CA ASN A 31 13.42 -18.22 -14.14
C ASN A 31 12.55 -19.45 -13.81
N GLY A 32 11.23 -19.27 -13.71
CA GLY A 32 10.30 -20.33 -13.30
C GLY A 32 10.51 -20.81 -11.86
N ILE A 33 11.15 -20.01 -11.01
CA ILE A 33 11.47 -20.36 -9.63
C ILE A 33 10.47 -19.68 -8.70
N GLY A 34 9.63 -20.48 -8.03
CA GLY A 34 8.56 -19.99 -7.17
C GLY A 34 7.31 -19.57 -7.95
N GLU A 35 6.35 -18.96 -7.26
CA GLU A 35 5.13 -18.44 -7.87
C GLU A 35 5.03 -16.93 -7.68
N PHE A 36 4.55 -16.24 -8.71
CA PHE A 36 4.27 -14.83 -8.60
C PHE A 36 3.05 -14.63 -7.70
N TRP A 37 3.15 -13.74 -6.72
CA TRP A 37 2.13 -13.57 -5.67
C TRP A 37 0.73 -13.30 -6.25
N ALA A 38 0.65 -12.58 -7.37
CA ALA A 38 -0.61 -12.24 -8.02
C ALA A 38 -1.30 -13.47 -8.63
N ASP A 39 -0.57 -14.55 -8.89
CA ASP A 39 -1.13 -15.84 -9.29
C ASP A 39 -1.44 -16.71 -8.08
N THR A 40 -0.59 -16.67 -7.04
CA THR A 40 -0.86 -17.34 -5.76
C THR A 40 -2.17 -16.85 -5.14
N ILE A 41 -2.41 -15.53 -5.10
CA ILE A 41 -3.61 -14.95 -4.48
C ILE A 41 -4.91 -15.36 -5.18
N LYS A 42 -4.88 -15.59 -6.49
CA LYS A 42 -6.06 -16.03 -7.27
C LYS A 42 -6.54 -17.42 -6.87
N LYS A 43 -5.63 -18.29 -6.39
CA LYS A 43 -5.96 -19.65 -5.93
C LYS A 43 -6.86 -19.64 -4.68
N TYR A 44 -6.82 -18.55 -3.91
CA TYR A 44 -7.57 -18.39 -2.66
C TYR A 44 -8.80 -17.50 -2.82
N HIS A 45 -9.45 -17.53 -3.99
CA HIS A 45 -10.61 -16.69 -4.26
C HIS A 45 -11.79 -16.91 -3.28
N ASP A 46 -11.96 -18.15 -2.80
CA ASP A 46 -13.00 -18.55 -1.83
C ASP A 46 -12.53 -18.50 -0.36
N ASP A 47 -11.30 -18.05 -0.11
CA ASP A 47 -10.72 -17.95 1.24
C ASP A 47 -10.29 -16.49 1.50
N PRO A 48 -11.23 -15.63 1.95
CA PRO A 48 -10.96 -14.22 2.20
C PRO A 48 -9.80 -13.99 3.17
N ASP A 49 -9.65 -14.83 4.19
CA ASP A 49 -8.63 -14.64 5.24
C ASP A 49 -7.22 -14.92 4.69
N LYS A 50 -7.05 -16.00 3.91
CA LYS A 50 -5.79 -16.24 3.19
C LYS A 50 -5.51 -15.16 2.15
N ARG A 51 -6.53 -14.72 1.41
CA ARG A 51 -6.40 -13.64 0.42
C ARG A 51 -5.94 -12.34 1.07
N LEU A 52 -6.51 -11.99 2.23
CA LEU A 52 -6.11 -10.82 3.02
C LEU A 52 -4.66 -10.94 3.48
N THR A 53 -4.27 -12.10 4.02
CA THR A 53 -2.88 -12.35 4.48
C THR A 53 -1.88 -12.13 3.35
N ILE A 54 -2.11 -12.74 2.17
CA ILE A 54 -1.23 -12.58 1.01
C ILE A 54 -1.18 -11.13 0.55
N ALA A 55 -2.33 -10.43 0.53
CA ALA A 55 -2.37 -9.03 0.16
C ALA A 55 -1.57 -8.15 1.13
N LEU A 56 -1.72 -8.34 2.44
CA LEU A 56 -0.98 -7.58 3.46
C LEU A 56 0.53 -7.84 3.39
N ASP A 57 0.94 -9.07 3.12
CA ASP A 57 2.36 -9.45 2.93
C ASP A 57 3.01 -8.73 1.72
N ASN A 58 2.19 -8.37 0.72
CA ASN A 58 2.62 -7.73 -0.52
C ASN A 58 2.36 -6.22 -0.55
N LEU A 59 1.93 -5.60 0.56
CA LEU A 59 1.95 -4.14 0.67
C LEU A 59 3.39 -3.62 0.52
N PRO A 60 3.59 -2.42 -0.09
CA PRO A 60 2.57 -1.45 -0.48
C PRO A 60 2.22 -1.47 -1.99
N LEU A 61 2.27 -2.62 -2.66
CA LEU A 61 1.94 -2.67 -4.08
C LEU A 61 0.49 -2.19 -4.33
N PRO A 62 0.21 -1.40 -5.39
CA PRO A 62 -1.15 -0.96 -5.69
C PRO A 62 -2.14 -2.14 -5.84
N GLY A 63 -1.68 -3.24 -6.45
CA GLY A 63 -2.45 -4.48 -6.52
C GLY A 63 -2.78 -5.05 -5.15
N ALA A 64 -1.83 -5.01 -4.20
CA ALA A 64 -2.02 -5.53 -2.85
C ALA A 64 -3.05 -4.74 -2.05
N PHE A 65 -3.05 -3.40 -2.11
CA PHE A 65 -4.11 -2.58 -1.50
C PHE A 65 -5.50 -2.95 -2.04
N ARG A 66 -5.62 -3.10 -3.36
CA ARG A 66 -6.87 -3.50 -4.00
C ARG A 66 -7.34 -4.88 -3.54
N GLU A 67 -6.44 -5.85 -3.49
CA GLU A 67 -6.75 -7.23 -3.10
C GLU A 67 -7.13 -7.35 -1.62
N ALA A 68 -6.47 -6.60 -0.73
CA ALA A 68 -6.84 -6.53 0.69
C ALA A 68 -8.27 -6.01 0.87
N LYS A 69 -8.62 -4.91 0.18
CA LYS A 69 -9.99 -4.36 0.20
C LYS A 69 -11.01 -5.35 -0.39
N ILE A 70 -10.65 -6.16 -1.39
CA ILE A 70 -11.51 -7.22 -1.94
C ILE A 70 -11.78 -8.31 -0.90
N ALA A 71 -10.73 -8.81 -0.24
CA ALA A 71 -10.84 -9.82 0.79
C ALA A 71 -11.73 -9.35 1.96
N LEU A 72 -11.48 -8.14 2.47
CA LEU A 72 -12.27 -7.56 3.56
C LEU A 72 -13.74 -7.39 3.20
N ARG A 73 -14.05 -6.97 1.97
CA ARG A 73 -15.45 -6.89 1.50
C ARG A 73 -16.14 -8.25 1.51
N ALA A 74 -15.44 -9.33 1.18
CA ALA A 74 -15.99 -10.68 1.25
C ALA A 74 -16.29 -11.08 2.71
N THR A 75 -15.36 -10.81 3.63
CA THR A 75 -15.55 -11.04 5.08
C THR A 75 -16.73 -10.24 5.64
N ILE A 76 -16.83 -8.94 5.32
CA ILE A 76 -17.95 -8.08 5.75
C ILE A 76 -19.29 -8.62 5.25
N ARG A 77 -19.37 -9.08 3.98
CA ARG A 77 -20.63 -9.66 3.45
C ARG A 77 -21.04 -10.91 4.21
N SER A 78 -20.09 -11.77 4.54
CA SER A 78 -20.34 -12.97 5.35
C SER A 78 -20.86 -12.61 6.73
N LYS A 79 -20.15 -11.70 7.44
CA LYS A 79 -20.54 -11.19 8.76
C LYS A 79 -21.90 -10.51 8.76
N ARG A 80 -22.21 -9.67 7.77
CA ARG A 80 -23.53 -9.05 7.62
C ARG A 80 -24.64 -10.08 7.44
N LYS A 81 -24.40 -11.14 6.65
CA LYS A 81 -25.37 -12.23 6.45
C LYS A 81 -25.63 -13.01 7.74
N SER A 82 -24.60 -13.22 8.56
CA SER A 82 -24.70 -13.88 9.86
C SER A 82 -25.04 -12.93 11.02
N LYS A 83 -25.34 -11.65 10.74
CA LYS A 83 -25.61 -10.59 11.74
C LYS A 83 -24.49 -10.42 12.79
N GLN A 84 -23.26 -10.69 12.39
CA GLN A 84 -22.06 -10.45 13.19
C GLN A 84 -21.54 -9.03 12.97
N ASP A 85 -20.85 -8.50 13.96
CA ASP A 85 -20.18 -7.20 13.86
C ASP A 85 -19.00 -7.26 12.87
N TYR A 86 -18.85 -6.19 12.10
CA TYR A 86 -17.90 -6.03 11.00
C TYR A 86 -17.17 -4.68 11.02
N ALA A 87 -17.23 -3.97 12.15
CA ALA A 87 -16.64 -2.65 12.31
C ALA A 87 -15.12 -2.67 12.06
N ASP A 88 -14.40 -3.68 12.56
CA ASP A 88 -12.95 -3.80 12.40
C ASP A 88 -12.53 -3.96 10.94
N GLU A 89 -13.22 -4.81 10.16
CA GLU A 89 -12.93 -4.97 8.75
C GLU A 89 -13.23 -3.70 7.95
N LEU A 90 -14.29 -2.97 8.33
CA LEU A 90 -14.65 -1.70 7.70
C LEU A 90 -13.62 -0.61 8.01
N GLU A 91 -13.16 -0.53 9.26
CA GLU A 91 -12.07 0.36 9.65
C GLU A 91 -10.80 0.05 8.84
N LEU A 92 -10.46 -1.22 8.68
CA LEU A 92 -9.27 -1.60 7.91
C LEU A 92 -9.40 -1.26 6.42
N ILE A 93 -10.57 -1.45 5.80
CA ILE A 93 -10.82 -0.97 4.42
C ILE A 93 -10.54 0.54 4.33
N TYR A 94 -11.10 1.32 5.26
CA TYR A 94 -10.95 2.77 5.25
C TYR A 94 -9.48 3.19 5.48
N ARG A 95 -8.81 2.62 6.48
CA ARG A 95 -7.41 2.88 6.80
C ARG A 95 -6.50 2.56 5.62
N LEU A 96 -6.68 1.43 4.95
CA LEU A 96 -5.92 1.08 3.75
C LEU A 96 -6.12 2.10 2.64
N ALA A 97 -7.35 2.55 2.40
CA ALA A 97 -7.64 3.56 1.39
C ALA A 97 -7.06 4.95 1.73
N VAL A 98 -7.04 5.32 3.02
CA VAL A 98 -6.39 6.55 3.49
C VAL A 98 -4.87 6.47 3.29
N ILE A 99 -4.23 5.38 3.70
CA ILE A 99 -2.77 5.19 3.51
C ILE A 99 -2.41 5.20 2.02
N GLU A 100 -3.17 4.48 1.18
CA GLU A 100 -2.97 4.45 -0.26
C GLU A 100 -3.08 5.85 -0.90
N SER A 101 -3.95 6.71 -0.37
CA SER A 101 -4.12 8.10 -0.83
C SER A 101 -2.92 9.02 -0.56
N PHE A 102 -1.89 8.54 0.12
CA PHE A 102 -0.59 9.22 0.20
C PHE A 102 0.15 9.21 -1.15
N SER A 103 -0.03 8.15 -1.93
CA SER A 103 0.55 8.01 -3.26
C SER A 103 -0.21 8.87 -4.28
N ILE A 104 0.52 9.42 -5.24
CA ILE A 104 -0.04 10.08 -6.43
C ILE A 104 0.16 9.23 -7.67
N PRO A 105 -0.68 9.37 -8.72
CA PRO A 105 -0.52 8.60 -9.95
C PRO A 105 0.87 8.78 -10.58
N TYR A 106 1.43 9.99 -10.50
CA TYR A 106 2.71 10.32 -11.11
C TYR A 106 3.38 11.50 -10.39
N SER A 107 4.63 11.31 -9.96
CA SER A 107 5.47 12.40 -9.46
C SER A 107 6.06 13.17 -10.64
N LYS A 108 5.68 14.45 -10.75
CA LYS A 108 6.29 15.36 -11.73
C LYS A 108 7.76 15.64 -11.44
N ARG A 109 8.14 15.65 -10.16
CA ARG A 109 9.50 15.92 -9.69
C ARG A 109 10.45 14.79 -10.07
N LEU A 110 10.04 13.55 -9.80
CA LEU A 110 10.84 12.35 -10.06
C LEU A 110 10.61 11.75 -11.47
N LYS A 111 9.61 12.24 -12.21
CA LYS A 111 9.21 11.75 -13.54
C LYS A 111 8.91 10.24 -13.56
N MET A 112 8.21 9.76 -12.54
CA MET A 112 7.84 8.35 -12.40
C MET A 112 6.53 8.18 -11.64
N PRO A 113 5.91 6.99 -11.67
CA PRO A 113 4.75 6.70 -10.85
C PRO A 113 5.00 6.96 -9.36
N GLY A 114 4.04 7.58 -8.67
CA GLY A 114 4.21 7.90 -7.24
C GLY A 114 4.31 6.68 -6.34
N TYR A 115 3.86 5.50 -6.81
CA TYR A 115 4.03 4.26 -6.06
C TYR A 115 5.50 3.91 -5.80
N ASN A 116 6.44 4.36 -6.63
CA ASN A 116 7.88 4.13 -6.37
C ASN A 116 8.32 4.81 -5.06
N VAL A 117 7.72 5.95 -4.72
CA VAL A 117 7.98 6.66 -3.47
C VAL A 117 7.37 5.90 -2.29
N ILE A 118 6.11 5.43 -2.40
CA ILE A 118 5.46 4.69 -1.30
C ILE A 118 6.15 3.35 -1.02
N GLU A 119 6.63 2.65 -2.05
CA GLU A 119 7.38 1.39 -1.92
C GLU A 119 8.64 1.55 -1.07
N HIS A 120 9.25 2.73 -1.08
CA HIS A 120 10.46 3.07 -0.34
C HIS A 120 10.21 3.99 0.86
N THR A 121 8.94 4.19 1.22
CA THR A 121 8.56 4.90 2.44
C THR A 121 8.28 3.88 3.54
N PRO A 122 8.82 4.03 4.76
CA PRO A 122 8.48 3.18 5.90
C PRO A 122 6.97 3.16 6.16
N GLY A 123 6.32 2.02 5.94
CA GLY A 123 4.87 1.90 6.06
C GLY A 123 4.36 2.14 7.48
N GLY A 124 5.19 1.86 8.49
CA GLY A 124 4.92 2.21 9.88
C GLY A 124 4.83 3.71 10.12
N LYS A 125 5.60 4.54 9.38
CA LYS A 125 5.48 6.00 9.41
C LYS A 125 4.12 6.43 8.87
N LEU A 126 3.67 5.86 7.76
CA LEU A 126 2.36 6.19 7.18
C LEU A 126 1.18 5.66 8.02
N ASN A 127 1.33 4.46 8.58
CA ASN A 127 0.30 3.81 9.40
C ASN A 127 0.08 4.51 10.76
N SER A 128 1.10 5.24 11.24
CA SER A 128 1.03 6.02 12.48
C SER A 128 0.56 7.46 12.30
N LEU A 129 0.40 7.94 11.05
CA LEU A 129 -0.10 9.29 10.80
C LEU A 129 -1.54 9.44 11.33
N PRO A 130 -1.82 10.45 12.17
CA PRO A 130 -3.17 10.68 12.62
C PRO A 130 -4.03 11.16 11.46
N PHE A 131 -5.20 10.56 11.31
CA PHE A 131 -6.24 11.06 10.41
C PHE A 131 -7.59 10.93 11.10
N ASN A 132 -8.55 11.72 10.64
CA ASN A 132 -9.91 11.73 11.17
C ASN A 132 -10.90 11.65 10.01
N TYR A 133 -11.80 10.67 10.08
CA TYR A 133 -12.87 10.48 9.11
C TYR A 133 -13.63 11.77 8.76
N GLN A 134 -13.89 12.64 9.75
CA GLN A 134 -14.63 13.89 9.56
C GLN A 134 -13.91 14.90 8.64
N ASN A 135 -12.58 14.81 8.54
CA ASN A 135 -11.77 15.70 7.69
C ASN A 135 -11.31 15.01 6.40
N THR A 136 -10.89 13.75 6.49
CA THR A 136 -10.40 12.96 5.37
C THR A 136 -11.55 12.50 4.46
N GLY A 137 -12.68 12.10 5.05
CA GLY A 137 -13.87 11.63 4.35
C GLY A 137 -13.57 10.48 3.38
N TYR A 138 -14.41 10.28 2.36
CA TYR A 138 -14.27 9.15 1.43
C TYR A 138 -14.16 9.53 -0.06
N ASN A 139 -14.61 10.72 -0.47
CA ASN A 139 -14.76 11.10 -1.88
C ASN A 139 -13.45 11.23 -2.69
N LYS A 140 -12.29 11.23 -2.01
CA LYS A 140 -10.97 11.32 -2.65
C LYS A 140 -10.14 10.05 -2.46
N LEU A 141 -10.73 9.01 -1.87
CA LEU A 141 -10.07 7.73 -1.59
C LEU A 141 -10.49 6.69 -2.64
N ASP A 142 -9.64 5.70 -2.88
CA ASP A 142 -9.98 4.56 -3.74
C ASP A 142 -10.89 3.58 -2.99
N LEU A 143 -12.18 3.93 -2.93
CA LEU A 143 -13.25 3.18 -2.29
C LEU A 143 -14.35 2.89 -3.29
N THR A 144 -14.97 1.71 -3.20
CA THR A 144 -16.13 1.39 -4.02
C THR A 144 -17.39 2.05 -3.47
N LYS A 145 -18.44 2.14 -4.30
CA LYS A 145 -19.79 2.60 -3.85
C LYS A 145 -20.31 1.77 -2.65
N THR A 146 -19.94 0.49 -2.58
CA THR A 146 -20.33 -0.38 -1.47
C THR A 146 -19.60 0.01 -0.19
N ASP A 147 -18.28 0.23 -0.27
CA ASP A 147 -17.47 0.65 0.87
C ASP A 147 -17.98 1.98 1.43
N ILE A 148 -18.22 2.97 0.55
CA ILE A 148 -18.76 4.28 0.91
C ILE A 148 -20.11 4.15 1.62
N LYS A 149 -21.03 3.34 1.07
CA LYS A 149 -22.33 3.10 1.69
C LYS A 149 -22.17 2.57 3.12
N TRP A 150 -21.32 1.57 3.32
CA TRP A 150 -21.10 0.98 4.65
C TRP A 150 -20.43 1.96 5.62
N ILE A 151 -19.46 2.73 5.14
CA ILE A 151 -18.80 3.79 5.90
C ILE A 151 -19.81 4.85 6.37
N VAL A 152 -20.67 5.34 5.47
CA VAL A 152 -21.70 6.34 5.83
C VAL A 152 -22.77 5.75 6.74
N GLU A 153 -23.18 4.49 6.53
CA GLU A 153 -24.09 3.76 7.44
C GLU A 153 -23.52 3.71 8.87
N GLN A 154 -22.21 3.49 9.02
CA GLN A 154 -21.56 3.30 10.32
C GLN A 154 -21.13 4.62 10.99
N TRP A 155 -20.63 5.59 10.22
CA TRP A 155 -19.96 6.79 10.75
C TRP A 155 -20.64 8.11 10.36
N GLY A 156 -21.71 8.06 9.57
CA GLY A 156 -22.41 9.23 9.04
C GLY A 156 -21.64 9.96 7.95
N GLU A 157 -22.16 11.11 7.51
CA GLU A 157 -21.52 11.96 6.50
C GLU A 157 -20.32 12.73 7.10
N PRO A 158 -19.16 12.78 6.42
CA PRO A 158 -18.02 13.57 6.89
C PRO A 158 -18.22 15.05 6.53
N LYS A 159 -17.55 15.93 7.27
CA LYS A 159 -17.63 17.39 7.04
C LYS A 159 -16.82 17.83 5.83
N ARG A 160 -15.74 17.12 5.50
CA ARG A 160 -14.80 17.45 4.44
C ARG A 160 -14.24 16.19 3.79
N HIS A 161 -13.55 16.39 2.67
CA HIS A 161 -12.82 15.34 1.97
C HIS A 161 -11.41 15.81 1.64
N SER A 162 -10.43 14.98 1.99
CA SER A 162 -9.01 15.20 1.73
C SER A 162 -8.33 13.88 1.39
N THR A 163 -7.01 13.90 1.24
CA THR A 163 -6.17 12.71 1.11
C THR A 163 -4.98 12.84 2.05
N LEU A 164 -4.37 11.71 2.39
CA LEU A 164 -3.16 11.71 3.20
C LEU A 164 -2.02 12.46 2.48
N HIS A 165 -1.96 12.40 1.15
CA HIS A 165 -1.02 13.19 0.35
C HIS A 165 -1.19 14.70 0.54
N LYS A 166 -2.45 15.18 0.57
CA LYS A 166 -2.73 16.60 0.74
C LYS A 166 -2.46 17.07 2.16
N ASP A 167 -2.85 16.27 3.15
CA ASP A 167 -2.73 16.63 4.56
C ASP A 167 -1.28 16.53 5.05
N TYR A 168 -0.47 15.66 4.44
CA TYR A 168 0.94 15.43 4.76
C TYR A 168 1.86 15.69 3.56
N HIS A 169 1.63 16.79 2.85
CA HIS A 169 2.39 17.12 1.65
C HIS A 169 3.89 17.29 1.91
N ASP A 170 4.28 17.90 3.02
CA ASP A 170 5.69 18.08 3.37
C ASP A 170 6.40 16.74 3.57
N LEU A 171 5.69 15.74 4.14
CA LEU A 171 6.21 14.39 4.26
C LEU A 171 6.37 13.74 2.87
N TRP A 172 5.44 13.95 1.95
CA TRP A 172 5.59 13.47 0.58
C TRP A 172 6.85 14.04 -0.08
N VAL A 173 7.07 15.35 0.04
CA VAL A 173 8.26 16.03 -0.50
C VAL A 173 9.54 15.44 0.11
N GLU A 174 9.56 15.22 1.44
CA GLU A 174 10.68 14.55 2.14
C GLU A 174 10.95 13.15 1.55
N GLN A 175 9.92 12.36 1.29
CA GLN A 175 10.09 11.02 0.72
C GLN A 175 10.56 11.06 -0.74
N GLU A 176 10.13 12.04 -1.54
CA GLU A 176 10.67 12.24 -2.89
C GLU A 176 12.17 12.56 -2.85
N ASP A 177 12.59 13.43 -1.94
CA ASP A 177 14.01 13.81 -1.76
C ASP A 177 14.88 12.61 -1.35
N LYS A 178 14.39 11.82 -0.39
CA LYS A 178 15.05 10.59 0.05
C LYS A 178 15.15 9.55 -1.06
N PHE A 179 14.08 9.38 -1.82
CA PHE A 179 14.07 8.46 -2.95
C PHE A 179 15.11 8.88 -4.00
N SER A 180 15.10 10.16 -4.41
CA SER A 180 16.05 10.68 -5.39
C SER A 180 17.51 10.49 -4.94
N SER A 181 17.81 10.85 -3.69
CA SER A 181 19.17 10.78 -3.15
C SER A 181 19.70 9.34 -3.09
N ASN A 182 18.85 8.38 -2.69
CA ASN A 182 19.24 6.97 -2.65
C ASN A 182 19.34 6.36 -4.05
N PHE A 183 18.47 6.76 -4.98
CA PHE A 183 18.53 6.32 -6.37
C PHE A 183 19.84 6.76 -7.03
N ASP A 184 20.22 8.03 -6.87
CA ASP A 184 21.48 8.57 -7.39
C ASP A 184 22.69 7.87 -6.76
N ARG A 185 22.65 7.59 -5.46
CA ARG A 185 23.72 6.83 -4.77
C ARG A 185 23.87 5.43 -5.36
N LYS A 186 22.78 4.69 -5.51
CA LYS A 186 22.82 3.33 -6.08
C LYS A 186 23.27 3.32 -7.54
N LEU A 187 22.86 4.30 -8.34
CA LEU A 187 23.37 4.46 -9.70
C LEU A 187 24.88 4.71 -9.73
N LYS A 188 25.39 5.54 -8.82
CA LYS A 188 26.84 5.77 -8.68
C LYS A 188 27.57 4.49 -8.29
N GLU A 189 27.10 3.77 -7.27
CA GLU A 189 27.67 2.48 -6.84
C GLU A 189 27.73 1.49 -8.02
N LEU A 190 26.65 1.38 -8.80
CA LEU A 190 26.61 0.53 -9.99
C LEU A 190 27.56 1.01 -11.09
N SER A 191 27.69 2.32 -11.33
CA SER A 191 28.62 2.86 -12.32
C SER A 191 30.09 2.64 -11.96
N VAL A 192 30.43 2.66 -10.66
CA VAL A 192 31.77 2.36 -10.15
C VAL A 192 32.07 0.87 -10.30
N LEU A 193 31.12 -0.01 -9.95
CA LEU A 193 31.26 -1.46 -10.11
C LEU A 193 31.35 -1.90 -11.58
N ALA A 194 30.69 -1.18 -12.49
CA ALA A 194 30.73 -1.45 -13.91
C ALA A 194 31.92 -0.78 -14.64
N GLY A 195 32.83 -0.12 -13.90
CA GLY A 195 34.06 0.47 -14.47
C GLY A 195 33.83 1.72 -15.34
N PHE A 196 32.67 2.37 -15.23
CA PHE A 196 32.31 3.55 -16.03
C PHE A 196 32.64 4.89 -15.37
N ALA A 197 33.12 4.88 -14.13
CA ALA A 197 33.64 6.09 -13.48
C ALA A 197 35.14 6.26 -13.81
N LYS A 198 35.45 7.22 -14.69
CA LYS A 198 36.79 7.85 -14.77
C LYS A 198 36.85 9.04 -13.84
#